data_AF-A0A3G3BS43-F1
#
_entry.id   AF-A0A3G3BS43-F1
#
_cell.length_a   1.000
_cell.length_b   1.000
_cell.length_c   1.000
_cell.angle_alpha   90.00
_cell.angle_beta   90.00
_cell.angle_gamma   90.00
#
_symmetry.space_group_name_H-M   'P 1'
#
loop_
_entity.id
_entity.type
_entity.pdbx_description
1 polymer ?
#
loop_
_entity_poly.entity_id
_entity_poly.type
_entity_poly.pdbx_seq_one_letter_code
_entity_poly.pdbx_strand_id
1 'polypeptide(L)'
;AFGYKMDDIRVDVEGLYSQLSKDGDVAGDSAIAESLTAFSGLVNVYYDVAIEDMPVTPYIGVGVGAAYVSNPLATKVTDDKASGFAFAYQAKAGVSYDVTPEIKLYAGARYFGSYGANFKIAKDDARIKVLYNT
;
A
#
# COMPACT_ATOMS: atom_id res chain seq x y z
N ALA A 1 4.31 -9.40 7.04
CA ALA A 1 2.90 -9.82 7.13
C ALA A 1 2.81 -11.01 8.07
N PHE A 2 1.72 -11.14 8.81
CA PHE A 2 1.42 -12.29 9.66
C PHE A 2 0.07 -12.85 9.24
N GLY A 3 -0.04 -14.16 9.04
CA GLY A 3 -1.27 -14.74 8.51
C GLY A 3 -1.46 -16.19 8.89
N TYR A 4 -2.66 -16.69 8.58
CA TYR A 4 -3.10 -18.04 8.81
C TYR A 4 -3.69 -18.62 7.51
N LYS A 5 -3.41 -19.89 7.24
CA LYS A 5 -3.92 -20.61 6.08
C LYS A 5 -4.92 -21.68 6.54
N MET A 6 -6.10 -21.67 5.92
CA MET A 6 -7.21 -22.60 6.10
C MET A 6 -7.50 -23.23 4.73
N ASP A 7 -6.98 -24.44 4.50
CA ASP A 7 -7.09 -25.14 3.22
C ASP A 7 -6.62 -24.25 2.05
N ASP A 8 -7.51 -23.90 1.12
CA ASP A 8 -7.21 -23.08 -0.05
C ASP A 8 -7.26 -21.56 0.22
N ILE A 9 -7.76 -21.15 1.39
CA ILE A 9 -7.92 -19.75 1.77
C ILE A 9 -6.82 -19.35 2.75
N ARG A 10 -6.14 -18.25 2.46
CA ARG A 10 -5.17 -17.65 3.39
C ARG A 10 -5.62 -16.24 3.76
N VAL A 11 -5.51 -15.90 5.03
CA VAL A 11 -5.77 -14.55 5.54
C VAL A 11 -4.51 -14.02 6.20
N ASP A 12 -4.12 -12.78 5.87
CA ASP A 12 -2.99 -12.12 6.54
C ASP A 12 -3.31 -10.68 6.92
N VAL A 13 -2.49 -10.16 7.84
CA VAL A 13 -2.41 -8.74 8.17
C VAL A 13 -1.00 -8.25 7.85
N GLU A 14 -0.91 -7.09 7.22
CA GLU A 14 0.37 -6.46 6.89
C GLU A 14 0.39 -4.98 7.26
N GLY A 15 1.57 -4.52 7.70
CA GLY A 15 1.91 -3.12 7.85
C GLY A 15 2.97 -2.74 6.82
N LEU A 16 2.80 -1.58 6.18
CA LEU A 16 3.76 -1.01 5.24
C LEU A 16 4.19 0.36 5.72
N TYR A 17 5.48 0.63 5.59
CA TYR A 17 6.05 1.96 5.75
C TYR A 17 6.71 2.33 4.43
N SER A 18 6.50 3.56 3.96
CA SER A 18 7.11 4.06 2.74
C SER A 18 7.47 5.52 2.90
N GLN A 19 8.68 5.85 2.46
CA GLN A 19 9.16 7.21 2.33
C GLN A 19 9.39 7.48 0.86
N LEU A 20 8.68 8.47 0.32
CA LEU A 20 8.84 8.96 -1.04
C LEU A 20 9.59 10.28 -0.98
N SER A 21 10.77 10.32 -1.57
CA SER A 21 11.50 11.56 -1.80
C SER A 21 10.98 12.22 -3.08
N LYS A 22 10.96 13.54 -3.11
CA LYS A 22 10.70 14.30 -4.33
C LYS A 22 11.77 13.94 -5.38
N ASP A 23 11.34 13.42 -6.52
CA ASP A 23 12.23 13.16 -7.66
C ASP A 23 12.05 14.27 -8.71
N GLY A 24 13.15 14.93 -9.05
CA GLY A 24 13.20 16.03 -10.03
C GLY A 24 12.97 17.44 -9.48
N ASP A 25 13.63 18.40 -10.13
CA ASP A 25 13.24 19.81 -10.10
C ASP A 25 11.90 19.94 -10.82
N VAL A 26 10.80 19.72 -10.07
CA VAL A 26 9.49 20.21 -10.50
C VAL A 26 9.61 21.72 -10.49
N ALA A 27 10.06 22.26 -11.63
CA ALA A 27 10.48 23.64 -11.77
C ALA A 27 9.40 24.57 -11.19
N GLY A 28 9.74 25.23 -10.08
CA GLY A 28 8.97 26.36 -9.57
C GLY A 28 8.04 26.14 -8.37
N ASP A 29 8.06 25.00 -7.67
CA ASP A 29 7.21 24.87 -6.47
C ASP A 29 7.98 24.50 -5.18
N SER A 30 8.47 25.54 -4.49
CA SER A 30 8.97 25.46 -3.11
C SER A 30 7.88 25.11 -2.09
N ALA A 31 6.61 25.02 -2.48
CA ALA A 31 5.51 24.69 -1.57
C ALA A 31 5.36 23.18 -1.35
N ILE A 32 6.03 22.31 -2.11
CA ILE A 32 5.95 20.84 -1.97
C ILE A 32 7.06 20.31 -1.06
N ALA A 33 6.71 19.41 -0.13
CA ALA A 33 7.64 18.79 0.80
C ALA A 33 8.69 17.93 0.07
N GLU A 34 9.93 17.96 0.58
CA GLU A 34 11.05 17.18 0.02
C GLU A 34 10.88 15.67 0.21
N SER A 35 10.14 15.26 1.26
CA SER A 35 9.79 13.88 1.49
C SER A 35 8.36 13.74 1.99
N LEU A 36 7.72 12.67 1.55
CA LEU A 36 6.39 12.22 1.95
C LEU A 36 6.52 10.88 2.65
N THR A 37 5.83 10.72 3.76
CA THR A 37 5.75 9.45 4.48
C THR A 37 4.34 8.89 4.38
N ALA A 38 4.24 7.60 4.11
CA ALA A 38 2.99 6.86 4.15
C ALA A 38 3.17 5.60 5.02
N PHE A 39 2.23 5.39 5.93
CA PHE A 39 2.10 4.15 6.68
C PHE A 39 0.75 3.51 6.35
N SER A 40 0.68 2.22 6.08
CA SER A 40 -0.60 1.55 5.84
C SER A 40 -0.71 0.22 6.54
N GLY A 41 -1.90 -0.09 7.04
CA GLY A 41 -2.27 -1.41 7.54
C GLY A 41 -3.33 -2.02 6.63
N LEU A 42 -3.15 -3.27 6.23
CA LEU A 42 -4.10 -4.02 5.39
C LEU A 42 -4.41 -5.38 5.99
N VAL A 43 -5.64 -5.83 5.74
CA VAL A 43 -6.03 -7.24 5.86
C VAL A 43 -6.17 -7.79 4.45
N ASN A 44 -5.53 -8.92 4.18
CA ASN A 44 -5.55 -9.58 2.88
C ASN A 44 -6.20 -10.94 2.96
N VAL A 45 -6.89 -11.31 1.90
CA VAL A 45 -7.40 -12.67 1.66
C VAL A 45 -6.80 -13.17 0.36
N TYR A 46 -6.37 -14.41 0.35
CA TYR A 46 -5.81 -15.10 -0.82
C TYR A 46 -6.56 -16.39 -1.07
N TYR A 47 -6.58 -16.76 -2.34
CA TYR A 47 -7.02 -18.04 -2.82
C TYR A 47 -5.84 -18.72 -3.52
N ASP A 48 -5.44 -19.86 -2.98
CA ASP A 48 -4.39 -20.72 -3.53
C ASP A 48 -5.06 -21.76 -4.45
N VAL A 49 -4.63 -21.82 -5.70
CA VAL A 49 -5.15 -22.77 -6.68
C VAL A 49 -4.33 -24.05 -6.59
N ALA A 50 -4.91 -25.08 -5.97
CA ALA A 50 -4.30 -26.41 -5.96
C ALA A 50 -4.30 -27.00 -7.38
N ILE A 51 -3.14 -27.40 -7.85
CA ILE A 51 -2.98 -28.16 -9.09
C ILE A 51 -2.45 -29.53 -8.71
N GLU A 52 -3.19 -30.59 -9.05
CA GLU A 52 -2.77 -31.97 -8.80
C GLU A 52 -1.41 -32.23 -9.47
N ASP A 53 -0.57 -32.98 -8.76
CA ASP A 53 0.74 -33.45 -9.22
C ASP A 53 1.77 -32.36 -9.61
N MET A 54 1.57 -31.10 -9.18
CA MET A 54 2.53 -30.02 -9.39
C MET A 54 3.04 -29.43 -8.07
N PRO A 55 4.37 -29.21 -7.93
CA PRO A 55 4.95 -28.55 -6.76
C PRO A 55 4.73 -27.02 -6.75
N VAL A 56 4.00 -26.49 -7.75
CA VAL A 56 3.71 -25.08 -7.92
C VAL A 56 2.25 -24.80 -7.59
N THR A 57 2.00 -23.80 -6.75
CA THR A 57 0.64 -23.35 -6.39
C THR A 57 0.46 -21.90 -6.81
N PRO A 58 -0.27 -21.63 -7.90
CA PRO A 58 -0.69 -20.27 -8.23
C PRO A 58 -1.58 -19.69 -7.13
N TYR A 59 -1.53 -18.38 -6.92
CA TYR A 59 -2.41 -17.71 -5.98
C TYR A 59 -2.83 -16.33 -6.50
N ILE A 60 -4.02 -15.92 -6.09
CA ILE A 60 -4.51 -14.55 -6.22
C ILE A 60 -4.94 -14.04 -4.85
N GLY A 61 -4.85 -12.74 -4.62
CA GLY A 61 -5.27 -12.15 -3.37
C GLY A 61 -5.68 -10.71 -3.51
N VAL A 62 -6.55 -10.29 -2.60
CA VAL A 62 -7.04 -8.93 -2.49
C VAL A 62 -6.92 -8.46 -1.05
N GLY A 63 -6.70 -7.16 -0.87
CA GLY A 63 -6.54 -6.55 0.43
C GLY A 63 -7.26 -5.24 0.53
N VAL A 64 -7.71 -4.93 1.74
CA VAL A 64 -8.33 -3.66 2.10
C VAL A 64 -7.80 -3.18 3.43
N GLY A 65 -7.75 -1.86 3.60
CA GLY A 65 -7.23 -1.27 4.83
C GLY A 65 -7.24 0.24 4.83
N ALA A 66 -6.33 0.81 5.61
CA ALA A 66 -6.16 2.24 5.73
C ALA A 66 -4.70 2.63 5.57
N ALA A 67 -4.48 3.77 4.94
CA ALA A 67 -3.19 4.44 4.86
C ALA A 67 -3.23 5.76 5.62
N TYR A 68 -2.13 6.14 6.23
CA TYR A 68 -1.90 7.40 6.91
C TYR A 68 -0.75 8.10 6.20
N VAL A 69 -1.06 9.19 5.50
CA VAL A 69 -0.14 9.87 4.57
C VAL A 69 0.17 11.25 5.12
N SER A 70 1.43 11.69 5.01
CA SER A 70 1.84 13.05 5.39
C SER A 70 1.30 14.10 4.42
N ASN A 71 1.13 15.32 4.93
CA ASN A 71 0.77 16.47 4.10
C ASN A 71 1.87 16.71 3.05
N PRO A 72 1.53 16.85 1.75
CA PRO A 72 2.50 17.07 0.69
C PRO A 72 3.10 18.48 0.66
N LEU A 73 2.65 19.41 1.51
CA LEU A 73 3.20 20.76 1.56
C LEU A 73 4.44 20.87 2.45
N ALA A 74 5.47 21.57 1.98
CA ALA A 74 6.68 21.89 2.76
C ALA A 74 6.35 22.75 3.98
N THR A 75 5.40 23.69 3.82
CA THR A 75 4.83 24.47 4.92
C THR A 75 3.31 24.33 4.87
N LYS A 76 2.73 23.67 5.87
CA LYS A 76 1.29 23.48 5.94
C LYS A 76 0.55 24.81 6.09
N VAL A 77 -0.67 24.87 5.57
CA VAL A 77 -1.59 25.98 5.83
C VAL A 77 -1.94 26.01 7.32
N THR A 78 -2.10 27.21 7.88
CA THR A 78 -2.59 27.40 9.26
C THR A 78 -3.89 26.61 9.47
N ASP A 79 -3.99 25.90 10.59
CA ASP A 79 -5.11 25.01 10.96
C ASP A 79 -5.32 23.76 10.09
N ASP A 80 -4.37 23.43 9.19
CA ASP A 80 -4.38 22.14 8.49
C ASP A 80 -3.61 21.04 9.25
N LYS A 81 -3.97 19.79 8.95
CA LYS A 81 -3.37 18.59 9.54
C LYS A 81 -2.02 18.27 8.89
N ALA A 82 -1.10 17.75 9.71
CA ALA A 82 0.22 17.30 9.24
C ALA A 82 0.17 15.97 8.46
N SER A 83 -0.93 15.23 8.61
CA SER A 83 -1.14 13.92 8.00
C SER A 83 -2.63 13.55 8.01
N GLY A 84 -3.03 12.60 7.16
CA GLY A 84 -4.43 12.25 6.99
C GLY A 84 -4.63 10.78 6.59
N PHE A 85 -5.79 10.25 6.98
CA PHE A 85 -6.22 8.91 6.59
C PHE A 85 -6.71 8.86 5.14
N ALA A 86 -6.38 7.77 4.48
CA ALA A 86 -6.84 7.34 3.17
C ALA A 86 -7.33 5.89 3.26
N PHE A 87 -8.30 5.54 2.43
CA PHE A 87 -8.63 4.15 2.19
C PHE A 87 -7.49 3.49 1.41
N ALA A 88 -7.11 2.28 1.77
CA ALA A 88 -6.07 1.50 1.08
C ALA A 88 -6.65 0.21 0.52
N TYR A 89 -6.18 -0.18 -0.66
CA TYR A 89 -6.57 -1.41 -1.34
C TYR A 89 -5.38 -2.04 -2.03
N GLN A 90 -5.51 -3.33 -2.31
CA GLN A 90 -4.43 -4.10 -2.88
C GLN A 90 -4.92 -5.29 -3.70
N ALA A 91 -4.18 -5.61 -4.75
CA ALA A 91 -4.25 -6.87 -5.46
C ALA A 91 -2.85 -7.53 -5.49
N LYS A 92 -2.83 -8.85 -5.35
CA LYS A 92 -1.61 -9.69 -5.43
C LYS A 92 -1.90 -10.89 -6.31
N ALA A 93 -0.96 -11.29 -7.15
CA ALA A 93 -1.05 -12.52 -7.92
C ALA A 93 0.35 -13.11 -8.08
N GLY A 94 0.47 -14.43 -8.02
CA GLY A 94 1.77 -15.08 -8.12
C GLY A 94 1.68 -16.59 -8.10
N VAL A 95 2.83 -17.21 -7.90
CA VAL A 95 3.02 -18.65 -7.75
C VAL A 95 3.90 -18.89 -6.54
N SER A 96 3.62 -19.97 -5.80
CA SER A 96 4.53 -20.50 -4.79
C SER A 96 5.09 -21.85 -5.22
N TYR A 97 6.32 -22.14 -4.81
CA TYR A 97 6.99 -23.42 -5.05
C TYR A 97 7.44 -24.02 -3.72
N ASP A 98 7.05 -25.26 -3.48
CA ASP A 98 7.40 -26.01 -2.28
C ASP A 98 8.80 -26.62 -2.44
N VAL A 99 9.82 -26.01 -1.83
CA VAL A 99 11.21 -26.51 -1.88
C VAL A 99 11.40 -27.66 -0.90
N THR A 100 10.89 -27.49 0.32
CA THR A 100 10.76 -28.53 1.35
C THR A 100 9.41 -28.35 2.05
N PRO A 101 8.92 -29.32 2.84
CA PRO A 101 7.67 -29.17 3.59
C PRO A 101 7.60 -27.91 4.48
N GLU A 102 8.76 -27.39 4.91
CA GLU A 102 8.90 -26.22 5.76
C GLU A 102 9.24 -24.93 4.99
N ILE A 103 9.80 -25.03 3.78
CA ILE A 103 10.30 -23.90 2.99
C ILE A 103 9.53 -23.78 1.67
N LYS A 104 8.83 -22.65 1.53
CA LYS A 104 8.11 -22.27 0.31
C LYS A 104 8.70 -20.99 -0.28
N LEU A 105 8.99 -21.00 -1.58
CA LEU A 105 9.38 -19.81 -2.33
C LEU A 105 8.14 -19.18 -2.97
N TYR A 106 8.12 -17.86 -3.07
CA TYR A 106 7.02 -17.11 -3.68
C TYR A 106 7.57 -16.18 -4.74
N ALA A 107 6.91 -16.16 -5.90
CA ALA A 107 7.17 -15.20 -6.97
C ALA A 107 5.82 -14.60 -7.41
N GLY A 108 5.70 -13.28 -7.43
CA GLY A 108 4.43 -12.66 -7.77
C GLY A 108 4.55 -11.15 -7.95
N ALA A 109 3.46 -10.59 -8.47
CA ALA A 109 3.25 -9.15 -8.58
C ALA A 109 2.28 -8.67 -7.52
N ARG A 110 2.44 -7.40 -7.15
CA ARG A 110 1.60 -6.67 -6.21
C ARG A 110 1.23 -5.34 -6.84
N TYR A 111 -0.01 -4.95 -6.68
CA TYR A 111 -0.46 -3.58 -6.90
C TYR A 111 -1.11 -3.08 -5.61
N PHE A 112 -0.61 -1.98 -5.08
CA PHE A 112 -1.16 -1.32 -3.90
C PHE A 112 -1.60 0.09 -4.28
N GLY A 113 -2.71 0.56 -3.73
CA GLY A 113 -3.19 1.92 -3.92
C GLY A 113 -3.91 2.45 -2.69
N SER A 114 -3.91 3.77 -2.54
CA SER A 114 -4.67 4.47 -1.51
C SER A 114 -5.25 5.77 -2.03
N TYR A 115 -6.47 6.11 -1.59
CA TYR A 115 -7.16 7.33 -1.99
C TYR A 115 -7.96 7.95 -0.84
N GLY A 116 -8.26 9.24 -0.95
CA GLY A 116 -9.14 9.94 -0.01
C GLY A 116 -8.40 10.73 1.08
N ALA A 117 -7.07 10.71 1.11
CA ALA A 117 -6.32 11.71 1.87
C ALA A 117 -6.48 13.08 1.19
N ASN A 118 -6.95 14.07 1.96
CA ASN A 118 -7.16 15.43 1.50
C ASN A 118 -6.47 16.42 2.44
N PHE A 119 -5.80 17.43 1.88
CA PHE A 119 -5.08 18.49 2.62
C PHE A 119 -5.46 19.86 2.05
N LYS A 120 -5.43 20.91 2.89
CA LYS A 120 -5.69 22.28 2.43
C LYS A 120 -4.44 22.85 1.75
N ILE A 121 -4.63 23.56 0.65
CA ILE A 121 -3.55 24.26 -0.07
C ILE A 121 -3.65 25.78 0.02
N ALA A 122 -4.79 26.31 0.47
CA ALA A 122 -4.98 27.73 0.75
C ALA A 122 -6.06 27.94 1.84
N LYS A 123 -6.20 29.18 2.32
CA LYS A 123 -7.16 29.56 3.38
C LYS A 123 -8.62 29.57 2.91
N ASP A 124 -8.86 29.62 1.60
CA ASP A 124 -10.15 29.62 0.93
C ASP A 124 -10.73 28.21 0.70
N ASP A 125 -10.35 27.25 1.53
CA ASP A 125 -10.77 25.83 1.49
C ASP A 125 -10.42 25.06 0.20
N ALA A 126 -9.52 25.57 -0.64
CA ALA A 126 -8.91 24.78 -1.71
C ALA A 126 -8.19 23.55 -1.12
N ARG A 127 -8.42 22.35 -1.71
CA ARG A 127 -7.87 21.07 -1.24
C ARG A 127 -7.14 20.29 -2.32
N ILE A 128 -6.06 19.61 -1.92
CA ILE A 128 -5.37 18.61 -2.73
C ILE A 128 -5.73 17.20 -2.25
N LYS A 129 -5.98 16.29 -3.22
CA LYS A 129 -6.16 14.86 -2.99
C LYS A 129 -4.83 14.16 -3.19
N VAL A 130 -4.45 13.31 -2.25
CA VAL A 130 -3.24 12.51 -2.35
C VAL A 130 -3.62 11.07 -2.70
N LEU A 131 -3.02 10.59 -3.79
CA LEU A 131 -3.07 9.20 -4.22
C LEU A 131 -1.67 8.63 -4.03
N TYR A 132 -1.56 7.48 -3.35
CA TYR A 132 -0.30 6.78 -3.18
C TYR A 132 -0.47 5.34 -3.65
N ASN A 133 0.38 4.89 -4.58
CA ASN A 133 0.37 3.55 -5.15
C ASN A 133 1.80 2.99 -5.29
N THR A 134 1.92 1.67 -5.37
CA THR A 134 3.18 0.93 -5.61
C THR A 134 2.90 -0.41 -6.28
#